data_AF-A0A839XZ40-F1
#
_entry.id   AF-A0A839XZ40-F1
#
_cell.length_a   1.000
_cell.length_b   1.000
_cell.length_c   1.000
_cell.angle_alpha   90.00
_cell.angle_beta   90.00
_cell.angle_gamma   90.00
#
_symmetry.space_group_name_H-M   'P 1'
#
loop_
_entity.id
_entity.type
_entity.pdbx_description
1 polymer ?
#
loop_
_entity_poly.entity_id
_entity_poly.type
_entity_poly.pdbx_seq_one_letter_code
_entity_poly.pdbx_strand_id
1 'polypeptide(L)'
;MNETAKHLVQRIQAVDDAAAANRNRAETYKAMTEQLAEVTGTASSQDGMVTVEAGPDGTVERVTFSDAVRGGVDPAELSARVQHTIALARVAATRAQAEVVQRGLGSSDLLDKVLEEDKKLFGDSQPVDPGPDPLGGGSARRRGGREQLSDDEAFESFRVLRRS
;
A
#
# COMPACT_ATOMS: atom_id res chain seq x y z
N MET A 1 -45.40 33.34 -0.71
CA MET A 1 -44.29 32.68 0.00
C MET A 1 -42.99 33.36 -0.40
N ASN A 2 -42.17 33.76 0.56
CA ASN A 2 -41.02 34.65 0.35
C ASN A 2 -39.82 33.86 -0.23
N GLU A 3 -39.14 34.40 -1.25
CA GLU A 3 -38.02 33.73 -1.95
C GLU A 3 -36.86 33.35 -1.02
N THR A 4 -36.62 34.16 0.02
CA THR A 4 -35.63 33.87 1.06
C THR A 4 -35.91 32.57 1.82
N ALA A 5 -37.19 32.23 2.02
CA ALA A 5 -37.58 30.99 2.71
C ALA A 5 -37.34 29.75 1.84
N LYS A 6 -37.54 29.86 0.52
CA LYS A 6 -37.24 28.76 -0.42
C LYS A 6 -35.74 28.46 -0.49
N HIS A 7 -34.92 29.50 -0.52
CA HIS A 7 -33.47 29.37 -0.57
C HIS A 7 -32.88 28.76 0.71
N LEU A 8 -33.45 29.07 1.88
CA LEU A 8 -33.10 28.43 3.15
C LEU A 8 -33.42 26.94 3.16
N VAL A 9 -34.62 26.55 2.71
CA VAL A 9 -35.03 25.14 2.64
C VAL A 9 -34.14 24.36 1.67
N GLN A 10 -33.86 24.90 0.48
CA GLN A 10 -32.94 24.28 -0.48
C GLN A 10 -31.55 24.04 0.09
N ARG A 11 -31.04 25.00 0.86
CA ARG A 11 -29.70 24.95 1.43
C ARG A 11 -29.59 23.99 2.60
N ILE A 12 -30.66 23.82 3.39
CA ILE A 12 -30.76 22.78 4.41
C ILE A 12 -30.80 21.40 3.75
N GLN A 13 -31.63 21.23 2.71
CA GLN A 13 -31.72 19.98 1.95
C GLN A 13 -30.36 19.56 1.38
N ALA A 14 -29.63 20.49 0.76
CA ALA A 14 -28.31 20.23 0.21
C ALA A 14 -27.27 19.82 1.28
N VAL A 15 -27.37 20.38 2.49
CA VAL A 15 -26.52 20.00 3.63
C VAL A 15 -26.87 18.60 4.13
N ASP A 16 -28.15 18.27 4.22
CA ASP A 16 -28.61 16.94 4.65
C ASP A 16 -28.20 15.85 3.65
N ASP A 17 -28.32 16.13 2.36
CA ASP A 17 -27.88 15.23 1.28
C ASP A 17 -26.35 15.03 1.31
N ALA A 18 -25.59 16.12 1.49
CA ALA A 18 -24.13 16.04 1.64
C ALA A 18 -23.73 15.26 2.89
N ALA A 19 -24.42 15.44 4.00
CA ALA A 19 -24.17 14.71 5.24
C ALA A 19 -24.50 13.21 5.10
N ALA A 20 -25.60 12.86 4.41
CA ALA A 20 -25.94 11.48 4.10
C ALA A 20 -24.88 10.82 3.20
N ALA A 21 -24.46 11.51 2.13
CA ALA A 21 -23.43 11.00 1.24
C ALA A 21 -22.06 10.86 1.92
N ASN A 22 -21.72 11.73 2.88
CA ASN A 22 -20.48 11.64 3.64
C ASN A 22 -20.49 10.46 4.62
N ARG A 23 -21.63 10.22 5.30
CA ARG A 23 -21.81 9.03 6.16
C ARG A 23 -21.63 7.74 5.38
N ASN A 24 -22.28 7.62 4.22
CA ASN A 24 -22.15 6.43 3.37
C ASN A 24 -20.69 6.20 2.93
N ARG A 25 -19.95 7.26 2.57
CA ARG A 25 -18.52 7.14 2.24
C ARG A 25 -17.70 6.70 3.44
N ALA A 26 -17.92 7.27 4.62
CA ALA A 26 -17.21 6.91 5.84
C ALA A 26 -17.45 5.44 6.22
N GLU A 27 -18.67 4.93 6.06
CA GLU A 27 -19.00 3.52 6.27
C GLU A 27 -18.27 2.60 5.28
N THR A 28 -18.24 2.95 3.99
CA THR A 28 -17.49 2.20 2.97
C THR A 28 -15.99 2.17 3.27
N TYR A 29 -15.39 3.31 3.64
CA TYR A 29 -13.97 3.35 4.01
C TYR A 29 -13.67 2.53 5.27
N LYS A 30 -14.57 2.57 6.26
CA LYS A 30 -14.42 1.77 7.48
C LYS A 30 -14.46 0.27 7.17
N ALA A 31 -15.45 -0.18 6.40
CA ALA A 31 -15.56 -1.57 5.99
C ALA A 31 -14.35 -2.03 5.16
N MET A 32 -13.84 -1.18 4.27
CA MET A 32 -12.64 -1.47 3.49
C MET A 32 -11.38 -1.54 4.37
N THR A 33 -11.27 -0.67 5.38
CA THR A 33 -10.15 -0.69 6.34
C THR A 33 -10.17 -1.95 7.19
N GLU A 34 -11.35 -2.37 7.66
CA GLU A 34 -11.53 -3.63 8.40
C GLU A 34 -11.16 -4.83 7.52
N GLN A 35 -11.62 -4.87 6.27
CA GLN A 35 -11.27 -5.93 5.32
C GLN A 35 -9.78 -5.98 4.98
N LEU A 36 -9.12 -4.83 4.83
CA LEU A 36 -7.68 -4.75 4.59
C LEU A 36 -6.86 -5.25 5.79
N ALA A 37 -7.33 -4.98 7.02
CA ALA A 37 -6.66 -5.44 8.24
C ALA A 37 -6.72 -6.96 8.42
N GLU A 38 -7.70 -7.63 7.81
CA GLU A 38 -7.86 -9.09 7.85
C GLU A 38 -7.15 -9.81 6.69
N VAL A 39 -6.49 -9.09 5.78
CA VAL A 39 -5.79 -9.70 4.64
C VAL A 39 -4.52 -10.40 5.10
N THR A 40 -4.49 -11.71 4.93
CA THR A 40 -3.28 -12.51 5.16
C THR A 40 -2.92 -13.30 3.91
N GLY A 41 -1.69 -13.14 3.43
CA GLY A 41 -1.10 -14.00 2.41
C GLY A 41 -0.56 -15.28 3.04
N THR A 42 -1.02 -16.43 2.55
CA THR A 42 -0.54 -17.74 3.02
C THR A 42 0.25 -18.46 1.92
N ALA A 43 1.38 -19.05 2.27
CA ALA A 43 2.13 -19.95 1.39
C ALA A 43 2.63 -21.17 2.15
N SER A 44 2.77 -22.29 1.45
CA SER A 44 3.37 -23.51 2.01
C SER A 44 4.51 -24.00 1.11
N SER A 45 5.49 -24.65 1.71
CA SER A 45 6.56 -25.35 0.99
C SER A 45 5.98 -26.53 0.20
N GLN A 46 6.65 -26.95 -0.88
CA GLN A 46 6.14 -28.01 -1.78
C GLN A 46 5.89 -29.36 -1.08
N ASP A 47 6.63 -29.62 -0.02
CA ASP A 47 6.54 -30.82 0.82
C ASP A 47 5.52 -30.66 1.98
N GLY A 48 4.86 -29.51 2.10
CA GLY A 48 3.92 -29.20 3.18
C GLY A 48 4.56 -29.04 4.55
N MET A 49 5.89 -29.00 4.64
CA MET A 49 6.59 -28.98 5.92
C MET A 49 6.54 -27.63 6.63
N VAL A 50 6.50 -26.54 5.85
CA VAL A 50 6.49 -25.16 6.35
C VAL A 50 5.29 -24.45 5.75
N THR A 51 4.50 -23.81 6.60
CA THR A 51 3.43 -22.89 6.21
C THR A 51 3.74 -21.52 6.80
N VAL A 52 3.63 -20.48 6.01
CA VAL A 52 3.88 -19.10 6.42
C VAL A 52 2.68 -18.24 6.10
N GLU A 53 2.32 -17.39 7.05
CA GLU A 53 1.31 -16.37 6.93
C GLU A 53 1.96 -14.99 7.06
N ALA A 54 1.69 -14.11 6.10
CA ALA A 54 2.18 -12.75 6.05
C ALA A 54 1.02 -11.76 5.97
N GLY A 55 1.09 -10.69 6.75
CA GLY A 55 0.16 -9.57 6.70
C GLY A 55 0.30 -8.74 5.42
N PRO A 56 -0.59 -7.76 5.20
CA PRO A 56 -0.69 -7.01 3.95
C PRO A 56 0.53 -6.12 3.67
N ASP A 57 1.30 -5.76 4.71
CA ASP A 57 2.56 -5.04 4.64
C ASP A 57 3.78 -5.94 4.38
N GLY A 58 3.57 -7.26 4.25
CA GLY A 58 4.62 -8.26 4.10
C GLY A 58 5.30 -8.67 5.42
N THR A 59 4.78 -8.21 6.56
CA THR A 59 5.20 -8.67 7.89
C THR A 59 4.82 -10.14 8.06
N VAL A 60 5.75 -10.96 8.54
CA VAL A 60 5.47 -12.38 8.80
C VAL A 60 4.78 -12.49 10.15
N GLU A 61 3.54 -12.95 10.16
CA GLU A 61 2.72 -13.07 11.37
C GLU A 61 2.83 -14.46 11.99
N ARG A 62 2.99 -15.49 11.15
CA ARG A 62 3.06 -16.88 11.60
C ARG A 62 3.93 -17.72 10.70
N VAL A 63 4.69 -18.61 11.34
CA VAL A 63 5.39 -19.71 10.67
C VAL A 63 5.04 -20.99 11.41
N THR A 64 4.49 -21.96 10.70
CA THR A 64 4.08 -23.26 11.23
C THR A 64 4.90 -24.36 10.58
N PHE A 65 5.43 -25.25 11.40
CA PHE A 65 6.15 -26.44 10.96
C PHE A 65 5.29 -27.66 11.20
N SER A 66 5.18 -28.53 10.19
CA SER A 66 4.56 -29.85 10.36
C SER A 66 5.47 -30.78 11.16
N ASP A 67 4.90 -31.86 11.70
CA ASP A 67 5.68 -32.89 12.41
C ASP A 67 6.70 -33.62 11.53
N ALA A 68 6.58 -33.52 10.20
CA ALA A 68 7.54 -34.11 9.26
C ALA A 68 8.96 -33.53 9.40
N VAL A 69 9.10 -32.31 9.94
CA VAL A 69 10.40 -31.70 10.23
C VAL A 69 11.19 -32.50 11.27
N ARG A 70 10.51 -33.23 12.17
CA ARG A 70 11.16 -34.10 13.18
C ARG A 70 11.81 -35.33 12.55
N GLY A 71 11.51 -35.64 11.29
CA GLY A 71 12.02 -36.81 10.56
C GLY A 71 13.49 -36.76 10.15
N GLY A 72 14.25 -35.75 10.59
CA GLY A 72 15.70 -35.63 10.32
C GLY A 72 16.05 -34.79 9.10
N VAL A 73 15.25 -33.75 8.80
CA VAL A 73 15.57 -32.78 7.75
C VAL A 73 16.85 -32.03 8.12
N ASP A 74 17.73 -31.83 7.14
CA ASP A 74 18.94 -31.04 7.34
C ASP A 74 18.60 -29.58 7.72
N PRO A 75 19.21 -29.01 8.78
CA PRO A 75 18.90 -27.65 9.22
C PRO A 75 19.14 -26.56 8.18
N ALA A 76 20.16 -26.70 7.32
CA ALA A 76 20.43 -25.73 6.27
C ALA A 76 19.35 -25.81 5.18
N GLU A 77 18.94 -27.02 4.83
CA GLU A 77 17.82 -27.24 3.90
C GLU A 77 16.50 -26.68 4.45
N LEU A 78 16.20 -26.91 5.74
CA LEU A 78 15.03 -26.34 6.39
C LEU A 78 15.04 -24.81 6.37
N SER A 79 16.19 -24.19 6.67
CA SER A 79 16.35 -22.74 6.62
C SER A 79 16.08 -22.18 5.22
N ALA A 80 16.61 -22.82 4.19
CA ALA A 80 16.35 -22.42 2.80
C ALA A 80 14.86 -22.55 2.44
N ARG A 81 14.20 -23.63 2.86
CA ARG A 81 12.75 -23.83 2.67
C ARG A 81 11.92 -22.76 3.37
N VAL A 82 12.26 -22.41 4.61
CA VAL A 82 11.58 -21.34 5.36
C VAL A 82 11.73 -20.00 4.64
N GLN A 83 12.95 -19.62 4.26
CA GLN A 83 13.19 -18.35 3.57
C GLN A 83 12.44 -18.27 2.24
N HIS A 84 12.43 -19.36 1.47
CA HIS A 84 11.67 -19.44 0.23
C HIS A 84 10.17 -19.29 0.46
N THR A 85 9.62 -19.99 1.47
CA THR A 85 8.19 -19.95 1.79
C THR A 85 7.76 -18.58 2.32
N ILE A 86 8.62 -17.89 3.07
CA ILE A 86 8.40 -16.49 3.49
C ILE A 86 8.29 -15.57 2.27
N ALA A 87 9.20 -15.70 1.30
CA ALA A 87 9.14 -14.88 0.08
C ALA A 87 7.83 -15.11 -0.69
N LEU A 88 7.38 -16.36 -0.79
CA LEU A 88 6.10 -16.71 -1.41
C LEU A 88 4.90 -16.13 -0.66
N ALA A 89 4.90 -16.21 0.68
CA ALA A 89 3.82 -15.67 1.50
C ALA A 89 3.69 -14.15 1.35
N ARG A 90 4.82 -13.43 1.30
CA ARG A 90 4.83 -11.98 1.04
C ARG A 90 4.24 -11.63 -0.32
N VAL A 91 4.61 -12.35 -1.38
CA VAL A 91 4.03 -12.15 -2.71
C VAL A 91 2.53 -12.43 -2.70
N ALA A 92 2.09 -13.47 -1.98
CA ALA A 92 0.67 -13.77 -1.81
C ALA A 92 -0.07 -12.64 -1.07
N ALA A 93 0.53 -12.06 -0.03
CA ALA A 93 -0.06 -10.95 0.71
C ALA A 93 -0.21 -9.68 -0.14
N THR A 94 0.82 -9.31 -0.91
CA THR A 94 0.74 -8.18 -1.84
C THR A 94 -0.34 -8.37 -2.90
N ARG A 95 -0.52 -9.59 -3.41
CA ARG A 95 -1.60 -9.89 -4.36
C ARG A 95 -2.97 -9.78 -3.71
N ALA A 96 -3.15 -10.35 -2.52
CA ALA A 96 -4.40 -10.26 -1.78
C ALA A 96 -4.77 -8.80 -1.42
N GLN A 97 -3.77 -7.98 -1.08
CA GLN A 97 -3.95 -6.55 -0.86
C GLN A 97 -4.41 -5.85 -2.15
N ALA A 98 -3.77 -6.12 -3.28
CA ALA A 98 -4.15 -5.55 -4.56
C ALA A 98 -5.59 -5.94 -4.95
N GLU A 99 -6.00 -7.18 -4.70
CA GLU A 99 -7.38 -7.62 -4.94
C GLU A 99 -8.41 -6.90 -4.05
N VAL A 100 -8.11 -6.68 -2.77
CA VAL A 100 -9.01 -5.92 -1.88
C VAL A 100 -9.14 -4.48 -2.32
N VAL A 101 -8.03 -3.84 -2.70
CA VAL A 101 -8.04 -2.48 -3.27
C VAL A 101 -8.88 -2.44 -4.55
N GLN A 102 -8.72 -3.41 -5.44
CA GLN A 102 -9.49 -3.50 -6.69
C GLN A 102 -11.00 -3.70 -6.44
N ARG A 103 -11.37 -4.50 -5.44
CA ARG A 103 -12.78 -4.69 -5.04
C ARG A 103 -13.38 -3.46 -4.36
N GLY A 104 -12.61 -2.81 -3.48
CA GLY A 104 -13.06 -1.64 -2.72
C GLY A 104 -13.21 -0.36 -3.55
N LEU A 105 -12.33 -0.17 -4.54
CA LEU A 105 -12.42 0.96 -5.47
C LEU A 105 -13.47 0.77 -6.58
N GLY A 106 -14.05 -0.43 -6.71
CA GLY A 106 -14.88 -0.81 -7.84
C GLY A 106 -14.05 -0.87 -9.11
N SER A 107 -14.17 -1.97 -9.86
CA SER A 107 -13.56 -2.09 -11.19
C SER A 107 -13.94 -0.90 -12.06
N SER A 108 -12.98 -0.01 -12.34
CA SER A 108 -12.99 1.15 -13.24
C SER A 108 -14.11 2.19 -13.09
N ASP A 109 -15.34 1.85 -12.74
CA ASP A 109 -16.51 2.73 -12.82
C ASP A 109 -16.44 3.98 -11.92
N LEU A 110 -15.83 3.90 -10.72
CA LEU A 110 -15.64 5.08 -9.86
C LEU A 110 -14.49 5.95 -10.32
N LEU A 111 -13.40 5.34 -10.81
CA LEU A 111 -12.29 6.07 -11.41
C LEU A 111 -12.74 6.76 -12.70
N ASP A 112 -13.48 6.06 -13.55
CA ASP A 112 -14.06 6.56 -14.79
C ASP A 112 -15.07 7.67 -14.51
N LYS A 113 -15.94 7.53 -13.51
CA LYS A 113 -16.86 8.61 -13.09
C LYS A 113 -16.14 9.83 -12.51
N VAL A 114 -15.09 9.63 -11.72
CA VAL A 114 -14.28 10.74 -11.19
C VAL A 114 -13.54 11.44 -12.34
N LEU A 115 -12.97 10.69 -13.28
CA LEU A 115 -12.30 11.24 -14.46
C LEU A 115 -13.29 11.94 -15.42
N GLU A 116 -14.51 11.44 -15.56
CA GLU A 116 -15.59 12.08 -16.32
C GLU A 116 -16.08 13.37 -15.66
N GLU A 117 -16.24 13.38 -14.33
CA GLU A 117 -16.63 14.57 -13.58
C GLU A 117 -15.49 15.61 -13.54
N ASP A 118 -14.23 15.20 -13.41
CA ASP A 118 -13.06 16.08 -13.53
C ASP A 118 -12.95 16.68 -14.94
N LYS A 119 -13.20 15.89 -16.00
CA LYS A 119 -13.28 16.41 -17.38
C LYS A 119 -14.39 17.45 -17.55
N LYS A 120 -15.54 17.27 -16.89
CA LYS A 120 -16.63 18.27 -16.89
C LYS A 120 -16.27 19.53 -16.10
N LEU A 121 -15.55 19.40 -14.99
CA LEU A 121 -15.20 20.51 -14.09
C LEU A 121 -13.99 21.32 -14.58
N PHE A 122 -13.00 20.68 -15.20
CA PHE A 122 -11.70 21.28 -15.52
C PHE A 122 -11.33 21.26 -17.02
N GLY A 123 -12.08 20.57 -17.88
CA GLY A 123 -11.72 20.37 -19.29
C GLY A 123 -10.50 19.45 -19.47
N ASP A 124 -10.11 19.15 -20.72
CA ASP A 124 -9.08 18.15 -21.12
C ASP A 124 -7.64 18.37 -20.60
N SER A 125 -7.42 19.26 -19.63
CA SER A 125 -6.13 19.35 -18.95
C SER A 125 -6.05 18.26 -17.88
N GLN A 126 -5.42 17.15 -18.23
CA GLN A 126 -5.09 16.08 -17.28
C GLN A 126 -4.36 16.69 -16.06
N PRO A 127 -4.87 16.49 -14.82
CA PRO A 127 -4.14 16.88 -13.62
C PRO A 127 -2.78 16.19 -13.64
N VAL A 128 -1.71 16.98 -13.65
CA VAL A 128 -0.36 16.45 -13.49
C VAL A 128 -0.28 15.89 -12.08
N ASP A 129 -0.11 14.58 -11.96
CA ASP A 129 0.18 13.89 -10.71
C ASP A 129 1.44 14.53 -10.08
N PRO A 130 1.35 15.22 -8.93
CA PRO A 130 2.52 15.80 -8.30
C PRO A 130 3.45 14.75 -7.66
N GLY A 131 3.12 13.46 -7.75
CA GLY A 131 3.85 12.40 -7.07
C GLY A 131 3.66 12.49 -5.56
N PRO A 132 4.09 11.47 -4.79
CA PRO A 132 4.01 11.52 -3.34
C PRO A 132 4.93 12.63 -2.81
N ASP A 133 4.34 13.58 -2.07
CA ASP A 133 5.06 14.56 -1.26
C ASP A 133 6.06 13.80 -0.37
N PRO A 134 7.39 13.96 -0.55
CA PRO A 134 8.34 13.46 0.41
C PRO A 134 8.22 14.34 1.65
N LEU A 135 7.53 13.83 2.65
CA LEU A 135 7.32 14.45 3.97
C LEU A 135 8.57 15.22 4.47
N GLY A 136 8.42 16.55 4.54
CA GLY A 136 8.89 17.41 5.63
C GLY A 136 10.39 17.39 6.00
N GLY A 137 11.14 18.36 5.48
CA GLY A 137 12.46 18.73 6.02
C GLY A 137 12.78 20.20 5.75
N GLY A 138 12.74 21.03 6.79
CA GLY A 138 12.76 22.50 6.69
C GLY A 138 14.04 23.14 6.14
N SER A 139 13.85 24.39 5.68
CA SER A 139 14.81 25.49 5.58
C SER A 139 16.30 25.15 5.73
N ALA A 140 17.02 25.17 4.62
CA ALA A 140 18.38 25.71 4.60
C ALA A 140 18.76 26.23 3.20
N ARG A 141 18.72 27.55 3.06
CA ARG A 141 19.62 28.24 2.11
C ARG A 141 21.06 27.85 2.45
N ARG A 142 21.71 27.02 1.64
CA ARG A 142 23.18 27.03 1.50
C ARG A 142 23.60 26.83 0.04
N ARG A 143 23.93 27.98 -0.53
CA ARG A 143 24.91 28.23 -1.59
C ARG A 143 26.14 27.33 -1.43
N GLY A 144 26.64 26.75 -2.52
CA GLY A 144 28.01 26.24 -2.63
C GLY A 144 28.09 24.89 -3.33
N GLY A 145 28.59 24.89 -4.57
CA GLY A 145 28.75 23.68 -5.38
C GLY A 145 29.79 22.71 -4.83
N ARG A 146 29.64 21.44 -5.18
CA ARG A 146 30.75 20.50 -5.35
C ARG A 146 30.33 19.37 -6.28
N GLU A 147 31.32 18.93 -7.04
CA GLU A 147 31.25 18.07 -8.21
C GLU A 147 30.56 16.71 -7.98
N GLN A 148 29.94 16.23 -9.06
CA GLN A 148 29.51 14.85 -9.25
C GLN A 148 30.70 13.91 -9.03
N LEU A 149 30.67 13.16 -7.94
CA LEU A 149 31.42 11.92 -7.83
C LEU A 149 30.44 10.82 -8.27
N SER A 150 30.77 10.17 -9.38
CA SER A 150 30.08 8.99 -9.89
C SER A 150 30.15 7.86 -8.86
N ASP A 151 29.05 7.11 -8.73
CA ASP A 151 28.83 6.06 -7.74
C ASP A 151 29.87 4.90 -7.78
N ASP A 152 30.75 4.86 -8.78
CA ASP A 152 31.77 3.82 -8.94
C ASP A 152 33.01 3.99 -8.04
N GLU A 153 33.30 5.16 -7.47
CA GLU A 153 34.48 5.37 -6.60
C GLU A 153 34.23 5.05 -5.12
N ALA A 154 32.96 5.00 -4.68
CA ALA A 154 32.61 4.78 -3.28
C ALA A 154 32.93 3.34 -2.80
N PHE A 155 32.93 2.36 -3.71
CA PHE A 155 33.17 0.96 -3.39
C PHE A 155 34.66 0.59 -3.22
N GLU A 156 35.59 1.35 -3.82
CA GLU A 156 37.04 1.11 -3.68
C GLU A 156 37.58 1.66 -2.34
N SER A 157 37.01 2.77 -1.84
CA SER A 157 37.42 3.41 -0.58
C SER A 157 37.25 2.53 0.67
N PHE A 158 36.36 1.54 0.64
CA PHE A 158 36.09 0.69 1.80
C PHE A 158 37.03 -0.52 1.93
N ARG A 159 37.80 -0.87 0.89
CA ARG A 159 38.73 -2.01 0.91
C ARG A 159 40.13 -1.69 1.42
N VAL A 160 40.49 -0.42 1.55
CA VAL A 160 41.85 -0.01 1.94
C VAL A 160 42.05 0.08 3.47
N LEU A 161 40.99 0.10 4.28
CA LEU A 161 41.12 0.27 5.74
C LEU A 161 41.16 -1.03 6.58
N ARG A 162 41.44 -2.20 5.98
CA ARG A 162 41.59 -3.45 6.73
C ARG A 162 42.85 -4.24 6.37
N ARG A 163 43.97 -3.55 6.14
CA ARG A 163 45.29 -4.19 6.17
C ARG A 163 46.42 -3.20 6.45
N SER A 164 46.66 -2.95 7.74
CA SER A 164 47.98 -2.71 8.33
C SER A 164 47.86 -2.79 9.84
#